data_AF-A0AAV5FHC7-F1
#
_entry.id   AF-A0AAV5FHC7-F1
#
_cell.length_a   1.000
_cell.length_b   1.000
_cell.length_c   1.000
_cell.angle_alpha   90.00
_cell.angle_beta   90.00
_cell.angle_gamma   90.00
#
_symmetry.space_group_name_H-M   'P 1'
#
loop_
_entity.id
_entity.type
_entity.pdbx_description
1 polymer ?
#
loop_
_entity_poly.entity_id
_entity_poly.type
_entity_poly.pdbx_seq_one_letter_code
_entity_poly.pdbx_strand_id
1 'polypeptide(L)'
;MEGNSEDDISTVAECQDQKNIDGTPPLKESEGDDGGCSNDPLMAALKANQEWLRAKVAINNAMVAGMDDTTPHHNGFFRIGECEGQKTIEGEQMPLVLIPSKEEEDRTCHEALIAAVKANREWLEGKVIANSAVLLRGFDIRDAEEFNAVVEALGWPDIRYVGPAPRTHVHGRVWTANEGPLEQFVYFHHEMVLMKEFPGKVILFCEVPPPEGGETPFVPSFRVAERVMEEFPEMVEELDAKGLRYTLTVLSKNDTKSMRGRGWEDAFGTKDKAEAEKRARALGMDLEWLPDGSVKTILVPRGLTRVFPSRRGRRMWFNTVVGMHGGELSSATTVDGGEIPESFVQRCEEIIEEESIQFRWRRGDILILDNLATLHARRPSLPPRRILVATCK
;
A
#
# COMPACT_ATOMS: atom_id res chain seq x y z
N MET A 1 63.77 39.57 -43.13
CA MET A 1 65.22 39.72 -42.94
C MET A 1 65.49 39.46 -41.48
N GLU A 2 66.36 38.48 -41.22
CA GLU A 2 67.15 38.27 -39.99
C GLU A 2 66.32 37.96 -38.72
N GLY A 3 66.51 36.83 -38.04
CA GLY A 3 67.78 36.22 -37.62
C GLY A 3 67.79 36.32 -36.09
N ASN A 4 67.68 35.19 -35.36
CA ASN A 4 68.79 34.53 -34.65
C ASN A 4 69.47 35.46 -33.63
N SER A 5 69.84 35.08 -32.40
CA SER A 5 70.10 33.79 -31.76
C SER A 5 70.65 34.11 -30.34
N GLU A 6 71.09 33.06 -29.65
CA GLU A 6 72.00 33.01 -28.48
C GLU A 6 71.30 32.71 -27.15
N ASP A 7 71.30 31.46 -26.68
CA ASP A 7 72.41 30.57 -26.24
C ASP A 7 72.83 30.87 -24.78
N ASP A 8 73.24 29.95 -23.92
CA ASP A 8 73.18 28.48 -23.80
C ASP A 8 73.93 28.14 -22.48
N ILE A 9 73.92 26.86 -22.09
CA ILE A 9 74.94 26.13 -21.29
C ILE A 9 74.81 26.18 -19.75
N SER A 10 74.45 25.04 -19.13
CA SER A 10 75.38 23.97 -18.69
C SER A 10 74.64 22.93 -17.79
N THR A 11 74.90 21.63 -17.70
CA THR A 11 75.65 20.60 -18.47
C THR A 11 75.42 19.22 -17.79
N VAL A 12 75.09 18.19 -18.58
CA VAL A 12 75.71 16.81 -18.70
C VAL A 12 75.55 15.85 -17.49
N ALA A 13 75.21 14.54 -17.59
CA ALA A 13 75.66 13.39 -18.41
C ALA A 13 74.66 12.19 -18.22
N GLU A 14 74.56 11.07 -18.96
CA GLU A 14 75.18 10.50 -20.16
C GLU A 14 74.47 9.16 -20.54
N CYS A 15 74.65 8.75 -21.82
CA CYS A 15 74.60 7.39 -22.41
C CYS A 15 73.23 6.69 -22.70
N GLN A 16 72.79 6.61 -23.98
CA GLN A 16 73.12 5.61 -25.06
C GLN A 16 72.34 4.28 -24.91
N ASP A 17 71.79 3.57 -25.91
CA ASP A 17 71.81 3.64 -27.38
C ASP A 17 70.77 2.64 -27.99
N GLN A 18 70.30 2.94 -29.20
CA GLN A 18 70.02 2.05 -30.37
C GLN A 18 68.85 1.03 -30.51
N LYS A 19 68.05 1.32 -31.56
CA LYS A 19 67.70 0.52 -32.78
C LYS A 19 66.36 -0.24 -32.92
N ASN A 20 65.56 0.30 -33.86
CA ASN A 20 64.57 -0.23 -34.82
C ASN A 20 64.46 -1.75 -35.05
N ILE A 21 63.25 -2.23 -35.42
CA ILE A 21 62.88 -2.75 -36.76
C ILE A 21 61.35 -3.00 -36.90
N ASP A 22 60.86 -2.73 -38.12
CA ASP A 22 59.56 -2.85 -38.79
C ASP A 22 58.66 -4.10 -38.57
N GLY A 23 57.36 -3.92 -38.85
CA GLY A 23 56.51 -4.95 -39.50
C GLY A 23 55.10 -5.19 -38.91
N THR A 24 54.05 -4.86 -39.66
CA THR A 24 52.66 -5.42 -39.52
C THR A 24 52.34 -6.25 -40.77
N PRO A 25 51.30 -7.13 -40.87
CA PRO A 25 50.36 -7.78 -39.90
C PRO A 25 50.30 -9.34 -40.17
N PRO A 26 49.31 -10.20 -39.73
CA PRO A 26 47.86 -10.14 -40.03
C PRO A 26 46.88 -10.64 -38.93
N LEU A 27 45.58 -10.41 -39.19
CA LEU A 27 44.41 -10.90 -38.47
C LEU A 27 44.35 -12.44 -38.36
N LYS A 28 43.94 -12.95 -37.19
CA LYS A 28 43.35 -14.29 -37.01
C LYS A 28 42.17 -14.18 -36.04
N GLU A 29 41.01 -14.63 -36.53
CA GLU A 29 39.85 -15.02 -35.72
C GLU A 29 40.20 -16.30 -34.94
N SER A 30 39.85 -16.34 -33.65
CA SER A 30 39.53 -17.58 -32.94
C SER A 30 38.74 -17.27 -31.65
N GLU A 31 37.46 -17.64 -31.69
CA GLU A 31 36.69 -18.35 -30.65
C GLU A 31 36.54 -17.73 -29.26
N GLY A 32 35.32 -17.19 -29.03
CA GLY A 32 34.44 -17.50 -27.91
C GLY A 32 35.00 -17.43 -26.50
N ASP A 33 34.85 -16.27 -25.86
CA ASP A 33 34.79 -16.17 -24.41
C ASP A 33 33.44 -15.54 -24.05
N ASP A 34 32.50 -16.39 -23.61
CA ASP A 34 31.20 -15.99 -23.09
C ASP A 34 31.43 -15.24 -21.78
N GLY A 35 31.56 -13.92 -21.89
CA GLY A 35 31.62 -12.98 -20.77
C GLY A 35 30.30 -12.96 -20.00
N GLY A 36 30.07 -14.00 -19.20
CA GLY A 36 29.04 -14.02 -18.17
C GLY A 36 29.33 -12.91 -17.16
N CYS A 37 28.55 -11.84 -17.22
CA CYS A 37 28.51 -10.84 -16.16
C CYS A 37 27.92 -11.55 -14.92
N SER A 38 28.77 -11.99 -13.99
CA SER A 38 28.29 -12.71 -12.81
C SER A 38 27.57 -11.73 -11.89
N ASN A 39 26.24 -11.86 -11.83
CA ASN A 39 25.37 -11.22 -10.82
C ASN A 39 25.64 -11.73 -9.38
N ASP A 40 26.77 -12.41 -9.15
CA ASP A 40 27.13 -13.04 -7.88
C ASP A 40 27.18 -12.07 -6.68
N PRO A 41 27.74 -10.85 -6.80
CA PRO A 41 27.78 -9.92 -5.67
C PRO A 41 26.39 -9.41 -5.28
N LEU A 42 25.52 -9.17 -6.27
CA LEU A 42 24.14 -8.72 -6.07
C LEU A 42 23.29 -9.82 -5.45
N MET A 43 23.41 -11.05 -5.96
CA MET A 43 22.69 -12.21 -5.43
C MET A 43 23.17 -12.60 -4.03
N ALA A 44 24.46 -12.46 -3.74
CA ALA A 44 25.00 -12.64 -2.39
C ALA A 44 24.47 -11.57 -1.42
N ALA A 45 24.40 -10.31 -1.85
CA ALA A 45 23.82 -9.22 -1.06
C ALA A 45 22.31 -9.43 -0.82
N LEU A 46 21.57 -9.90 -1.84
CA LEU A 46 20.14 -10.20 -1.73
C LEU A 46 19.89 -11.34 -0.72
N LYS A 47 20.66 -12.43 -0.81
CA LYS A 47 20.59 -13.56 0.14
C LYS A 47 20.95 -13.13 1.56
N ALA A 48 22.01 -12.36 1.74
CA ALA A 48 22.40 -11.85 3.05
C ALA A 48 21.32 -10.91 3.64
N ASN A 49 20.68 -10.07 2.83
CA ASN A 49 19.59 -9.22 3.27
C ASN A 49 18.33 -10.03 3.62
N GLN A 50 18.01 -11.08 2.84
CA GLN A 50 16.94 -12.02 3.16
C GLN A 50 17.19 -12.78 4.47
N GLU A 51 18.41 -13.27 4.70
CA GLU A 51 18.78 -13.96 5.94
C GLU A 51 18.75 -13.03 7.15
N TRP A 52 19.23 -11.79 7.00
CA TRP A 52 19.16 -10.77 8.04
C TRP A 52 17.72 -10.37 8.37
N LEU A 53 16.87 -10.22 7.36
CA LEU A 53 15.43 -9.98 7.54
C LEU A 53 14.76 -11.17 8.24
N ARG A 54 15.06 -12.41 7.83
CA ARG A 54 14.56 -13.62 8.50
C ARG A 54 14.98 -13.68 9.97
N ALA A 55 16.23 -13.33 10.29
CA ALA A 55 16.71 -13.28 11.67
C ALA A 55 15.99 -12.20 12.50
N LYS A 56 15.77 -11.00 11.94
CA LYS A 56 15.00 -9.94 12.63
C LYS A 56 13.53 -10.29 12.81
N VAL A 57 12.91 -10.89 11.79
CA VAL A 57 11.54 -11.42 11.86
C VAL A 57 11.46 -12.48 12.96
N ALA A 58 12.43 -13.39 13.05
CA ALA A 58 12.45 -14.42 14.09
C ALA A 58 12.56 -13.82 15.51
N ILE A 59 13.37 -12.78 15.71
CA ILE A 59 13.48 -12.08 17.00
C ILE A 59 12.17 -11.36 17.35
N ASN A 60 11.55 -10.66 16.39
CA ASN A 60 10.27 -10.00 16.59
C ASN A 60 9.14 -11.01 16.83
N ASN A 61 9.15 -12.13 16.12
CA ASN A 61 8.19 -13.22 16.31
C ASN A 61 8.37 -13.86 17.69
N ALA A 62 9.60 -13.99 18.20
CA ALA A 62 9.85 -14.46 19.56
C ALA A 62 9.36 -13.45 20.63
N MET A 63 9.44 -12.15 20.35
CA MET A 63 8.87 -11.11 21.22
C MET A 63 7.34 -11.11 21.22
N VAL A 64 6.71 -11.43 20.09
CA VAL A 64 5.24 -11.58 19.97
C VAL A 64 4.77 -12.92 20.54
N ALA A 65 5.54 -14.00 20.37
CA ALA A 65 5.25 -15.33 20.92
C ALA A 65 5.34 -15.40 22.46
N GLY A 66 5.90 -14.36 23.11
CA GLY A 66 5.81 -14.18 24.56
C GLY A 66 4.42 -13.75 25.06
N MET A 67 3.48 -13.46 24.16
CA MET A 67 2.05 -13.34 24.45
C MET A 67 1.41 -14.72 24.24
N ASP A 68 1.47 -15.53 25.28
CA ASP A 68 0.95 -16.90 25.31
C ASP A 68 -0.56 -16.93 24.98
N ASP A 69 -0.95 -17.68 23.95
CA ASP A 69 -2.33 -17.89 23.46
C ASP A 69 -3.17 -18.77 24.41
N THR A 70 -2.63 -19.05 25.60
CA THR A 70 -3.28 -19.79 26.69
C THR A 70 -3.86 -18.89 27.78
N THR A 71 -3.83 -17.56 27.61
CA THR A 71 -4.43 -16.64 28.59
C THR A 71 -5.97 -16.69 28.53
N PRO A 72 -6.67 -16.83 29.69
CA PRO A 72 -8.12 -16.75 29.72
C PRO A 72 -8.56 -15.41 29.12
N HIS A 73 -9.51 -15.47 28.18
CA HIS A 73 -10.11 -14.32 27.51
C HIS A 73 -10.34 -13.17 28.50
N HIS A 74 -9.73 -12.01 28.30
CA HIS A 74 -10.05 -10.85 29.14
C HIS A 74 -11.56 -10.55 28.98
N ASN A 75 -12.31 -10.84 30.04
CA ASN A 75 -13.77 -10.73 30.19
C ASN A 75 -14.71 -11.70 29.46
N GLY A 76 -14.24 -12.69 28.68
CA GLY A 76 -15.12 -13.73 28.13
C GLY A 76 -16.24 -13.26 27.18
N PHE A 77 -16.24 -11.99 26.74
CA PHE A 77 -17.29 -11.41 25.89
C PHE A 77 -17.17 -11.84 24.42
N PHE A 78 -15.95 -11.91 23.90
CA PHE A 78 -15.69 -12.37 22.53
C PHE A 78 -15.35 -13.85 22.53
N ARG A 79 -15.95 -14.60 21.60
CA ARG A 79 -15.45 -15.91 21.19
C ARG A 79 -14.96 -15.86 19.74
N ILE A 80 -14.01 -16.72 19.43
CA ILE A 80 -13.57 -16.91 18.05
C ILE A 80 -14.69 -17.61 17.27
N GLY A 81 -15.05 -17.02 16.14
CA GLY A 81 -16.02 -17.52 15.19
C GLY A 81 -15.38 -17.87 13.86
N GLU A 82 -16.23 -18.08 12.86
CA GLU A 82 -15.81 -18.34 11.49
C GLU A 82 -16.68 -17.56 10.51
N CYS A 83 -16.11 -17.23 9.35
CA CYS A 83 -16.84 -16.75 8.19
C CYS A 83 -16.36 -17.46 6.92
N GLU A 84 -17.29 -17.59 5.97
CA GLU A 84 -16.97 -18.08 4.64
C GLU A 84 -15.86 -17.23 4.00
N GLY A 85 -14.90 -17.89 3.34
CA GLY A 85 -13.80 -17.24 2.64
C GLY A 85 -12.62 -16.80 3.51
N GLN A 86 -12.69 -16.96 4.84
CA GLN A 86 -11.52 -16.73 5.71
C GLN A 86 -10.37 -17.70 5.36
N LYS A 87 -9.12 -17.27 5.58
CA LYS A 87 -7.93 -18.07 5.34
C LYS A 87 -7.08 -18.18 6.61
N THR A 88 -6.36 -19.29 6.75
CA THR A 88 -5.28 -19.43 7.74
C THR A 88 -3.96 -19.05 7.09
N ILE A 89 -3.28 -18.04 7.61
CA ILE A 89 -2.02 -17.53 7.07
C ILE A 89 -0.98 -17.56 8.18
N GLU A 90 0.02 -18.45 8.04
CA GLU A 90 1.10 -18.63 9.04
C GLU A 90 0.58 -18.93 10.45
N GLY A 91 -0.52 -19.68 10.54
CA GLY A 91 -1.17 -20.05 11.80
C GLY A 91 -2.24 -19.06 12.29
N GLU A 92 -2.32 -17.87 11.69
CA GLU A 92 -3.30 -16.85 12.07
C GLU A 92 -4.55 -16.92 11.18
N GLN A 93 -5.75 -16.81 11.78
CA GLN A 93 -6.99 -16.63 11.03
C GLN A 93 -7.07 -15.21 10.46
N MET A 94 -7.42 -15.08 9.18
CA MET A 94 -7.62 -13.80 8.52
C MET A 94 -8.94 -13.79 7.71
N PRO A 95 -9.92 -12.94 8.06
CA PRO A 95 -9.92 -12.11 9.27
C PRO A 95 -10.04 -12.99 10.53
N LEU A 96 -9.56 -12.51 11.67
CA LEU A 96 -9.97 -13.07 12.95
C LEU A 96 -11.43 -12.69 13.19
N VAL A 97 -12.32 -13.68 13.19
CA VAL A 97 -13.75 -13.44 13.40
C VAL A 97 -14.05 -13.50 14.90
N LEU A 98 -14.56 -12.40 15.44
CA LEU A 98 -15.00 -12.28 16.83
C LEU A 98 -16.52 -12.12 16.87
N ILE A 99 -17.17 -12.99 17.63
CA ILE A 99 -18.62 -13.03 17.79
C ILE A 99 -18.98 -13.08 19.28
N PRO A 100 -20.23 -12.77 19.67
CA PRO A 100 -20.67 -12.85 21.06
C PRO A 100 -20.41 -14.23 21.67
N SER A 101 -19.94 -14.27 22.92
CA SER A 101 -19.81 -15.51 23.67
C SER A 101 -21.18 -16.12 23.97
N LYS A 102 -21.22 -17.42 24.29
CA LYS A 102 -22.48 -18.13 24.58
C LYS A 102 -23.24 -17.53 25.77
N GLU A 103 -22.53 -16.98 26.74
CA GLU A 103 -23.10 -16.35 27.93
C GLU A 103 -23.66 -14.95 27.65
N GLU A 104 -23.30 -14.35 26.51
CA GLU A 104 -23.65 -13.00 26.10
C GLU A 104 -24.49 -13.00 24.81
N GLU A 105 -25.05 -14.14 24.38
CA GLU A 105 -25.91 -14.26 23.18
C GLU A 105 -27.14 -13.34 23.25
N ASP A 106 -27.62 -13.03 24.46
CA ASP A 106 -28.73 -12.09 24.70
C ASP A 106 -28.26 -10.63 24.91
N ARG A 107 -26.95 -10.36 24.93
CA ARG A 107 -26.33 -9.04 25.19
C ARG A 107 -25.50 -8.55 24.00
N THR A 108 -26.10 -8.59 22.82
CA THR A 108 -25.48 -8.19 21.57
C THR A 108 -25.63 -6.70 21.23
N CYS A 109 -26.24 -5.91 22.13
CA CYS A 109 -26.48 -4.49 21.92
C CYS A 109 -25.18 -3.66 21.86
N HIS A 110 -25.26 -2.50 21.22
CA HIS A 110 -24.10 -1.63 21.01
C HIS A 110 -23.42 -1.19 22.32
N GLU A 111 -24.15 -0.95 23.40
CA GLU A 111 -23.57 -0.55 24.69
C GLU A 111 -22.67 -1.64 25.29
N ALA A 112 -23.10 -2.91 25.18
CA ALA A 112 -22.32 -4.06 25.64
C ALA A 112 -21.04 -4.21 24.80
N LEU A 113 -21.14 -4.07 23.47
CA LEU A 113 -19.97 -4.07 22.59
C LEU A 113 -19.00 -2.93 22.94
N ILE A 114 -19.50 -1.70 23.15
CA ILE A 114 -18.68 -0.55 23.55
C ILE A 114 -17.92 -0.83 24.86
N ALA A 115 -18.60 -1.39 25.86
CA ALA A 115 -17.98 -1.74 27.13
C ALA A 115 -16.90 -2.82 26.95
N ALA A 116 -17.19 -3.85 26.17
CA ALA A 116 -16.26 -4.94 25.87
C ALA A 116 -15.03 -4.46 25.09
N VAL A 117 -15.23 -3.62 24.07
CA VAL A 117 -14.15 -3.00 23.30
C VAL A 117 -13.27 -2.15 24.21
N LYS A 118 -13.86 -1.31 25.09
CA LYS A 118 -13.10 -0.51 26.07
C LYS A 118 -12.27 -1.37 27.01
N ALA A 119 -12.83 -2.47 27.50
CA ALA A 119 -12.14 -3.39 28.40
C ALA A 119 -11.02 -4.19 27.71
N ASN A 120 -11.07 -4.33 26.38
CA ASN A 120 -10.18 -5.19 25.60
C ASN A 120 -9.33 -4.44 24.56
N ARG A 121 -9.15 -3.11 24.69
CA ARG A 121 -8.46 -2.29 23.68
C ARG A 121 -7.08 -2.81 23.29
N GLU A 122 -6.23 -3.09 24.27
CA GLU A 122 -4.85 -3.54 24.02
C GLU A 122 -4.83 -4.93 23.38
N TRP A 123 -5.73 -5.82 23.81
CA TRP A 123 -5.88 -7.14 23.23
C TRP A 123 -6.38 -7.08 21.77
N LEU A 124 -7.39 -6.24 21.49
CA LEU A 124 -7.89 -6.01 20.14
C LEU A 124 -6.81 -5.39 19.24
N GLU A 125 -6.01 -4.43 19.74
CA GLU A 125 -4.85 -3.90 19.03
C GLU A 125 -3.89 -5.03 18.66
N GLY A 126 -3.53 -5.88 19.63
CA GLY A 126 -2.66 -7.04 19.41
C GLY A 126 -3.21 -8.00 18.34
N LYS A 127 -4.51 -8.31 18.39
CA LYS A 127 -5.16 -9.17 17.39
C LYS A 127 -5.25 -8.51 16.01
N VAL A 128 -5.50 -7.20 15.91
CA VAL A 128 -5.46 -6.50 14.62
C VAL A 128 -4.07 -6.55 14.01
N ILE A 129 -3.00 -6.43 14.80
CA ILE A 129 -1.62 -6.53 14.31
C ILE A 129 -1.28 -7.96 13.92
N ALA A 130 -1.62 -8.96 14.75
CA ALA A 130 -1.30 -10.36 14.50
C ALA A 130 -2.05 -10.92 13.30
N ASN A 131 -3.36 -10.63 13.22
CA ASN A 131 -4.25 -11.19 12.21
C ASN A 131 -4.44 -10.27 11.00
N SER A 132 -3.87 -9.05 11.00
CA SER A 132 -4.01 -7.99 9.97
C SER A 132 -5.44 -7.51 9.67
N ALA A 133 -6.46 -8.30 10.01
CA ALA A 133 -7.86 -7.99 9.89
C ALA A 133 -8.66 -8.69 11.00
N VAL A 134 -9.60 -7.96 11.61
CA VAL A 134 -10.54 -8.48 12.62
C VAL A 134 -11.96 -8.16 12.18
N LEU A 135 -12.84 -9.15 12.19
CA LEU A 135 -14.26 -9.01 11.88
C LEU A 135 -15.08 -9.19 13.16
N LEU A 136 -15.76 -8.13 13.61
CA LEU A 136 -16.76 -8.20 14.66
C LEU A 136 -18.12 -8.52 14.02
N ARG A 137 -18.71 -9.66 14.37
CA ARG A 137 -19.94 -10.16 13.73
C ARG A 137 -20.96 -10.66 14.75
N GLY A 138 -22.24 -10.41 14.48
CA GLY A 138 -23.34 -10.83 15.36
C GLY A 138 -23.65 -9.84 16.50
N PHE A 139 -23.19 -8.60 16.39
CA PHE A 139 -23.56 -7.49 17.27
C PHE A 139 -24.65 -6.63 16.62
N ASP A 140 -25.60 -6.13 17.40
CA ASP A 140 -26.71 -5.30 16.94
C ASP A 140 -26.29 -3.83 16.87
N ILE A 141 -25.50 -3.51 15.84
CA ILE A 141 -25.11 -2.15 15.48
C ILE A 141 -25.99 -1.68 14.33
N ARG A 142 -26.77 -0.63 14.58
CA ARG A 142 -27.93 -0.29 13.75
C ARG A 142 -27.64 0.81 12.73
N ASP A 143 -26.81 1.78 13.10
CA ASP A 143 -26.59 3.01 12.34
C ASP A 143 -25.19 3.63 12.55
N ALA A 144 -24.97 4.80 11.95
CA ALA A 144 -23.72 5.54 12.01
C ALA A 144 -23.36 6.08 13.41
N GLU A 145 -24.34 6.37 14.26
CA GLU A 145 -24.10 6.92 15.60
C GLU A 145 -23.55 5.82 16.53
N GLU A 146 -24.18 4.65 16.52
CA GLU A 146 -23.70 3.48 17.26
C GLU A 146 -22.34 3.01 16.73
N PHE A 147 -22.16 2.99 15.41
CA PHE A 147 -20.86 2.69 14.82
C PHE A 147 -19.77 3.69 15.26
N ASN A 148 -20.06 4.99 15.27
CA ASN A 148 -19.12 6.00 15.76
C ASN A 148 -18.74 5.76 17.24
N ALA A 149 -19.71 5.39 18.08
CA ALA A 149 -19.46 5.08 19.48
C ALA A 149 -18.54 3.87 19.67
N VAL A 150 -18.63 2.85 18.80
CA VAL A 150 -17.66 1.73 18.76
C VAL A 150 -16.28 2.20 18.31
N VAL A 151 -16.20 3.07 17.30
CA VAL A 151 -14.92 3.66 16.83
C VAL A 151 -14.25 4.47 17.95
N GLU A 152 -15.01 5.27 18.69
CA GLU A 152 -14.50 6.01 19.86
C GLU A 152 -14.09 5.06 21.00
N ALA A 153 -14.82 3.96 21.17
CA ALA A 153 -14.48 2.93 22.13
C ALA A 153 -13.14 2.27 21.84
N LEU A 154 -12.74 2.10 20.58
CA LEU A 154 -11.41 1.57 20.20
C LEU A 154 -10.27 2.50 20.64
N GLY A 155 -10.51 3.81 20.73
CA GLY A 155 -9.59 4.78 21.32
C GLY A 155 -8.44 5.23 20.41
N TRP A 156 -8.42 4.82 19.14
CA TRP A 156 -7.43 5.31 18.18
C TRP A 156 -7.70 6.77 17.78
N PRO A 157 -6.64 7.59 17.60
CA PRO A 157 -6.81 8.95 17.11
C PRO A 157 -7.41 8.99 15.71
N ASP A 158 -8.30 9.95 15.48
CA ASP A 158 -8.88 10.20 14.15
C ASP A 158 -7.81 10.66 13.15
N ILE A 159 -8.03 10.33 11.89
CA ILE A 159 -7.33 10.93 10.76
C ILE A 159 -8.34 11.25 9.67
N ARG A 160 -8.37 12.52 9.28
CA ARG A 160 -9.26 13.00 8.23
C ARG A 160 -8.87 12.39 6.89
N TYR A 161 -9.86 11.82 6.19
CA TYR A 161 -9.68 11.36 4.81
C TYR A 161 -9.26 12.50 3.88
N VAL A 162 -8.24 12.25 3.07
CA VAL A 162 -7.80 13.13 1.98
C VAL A 162 -7.65 12.27 0.72
N GLY A 163 -8.46 12.56 -0.30
CA GLY A 163 -8.42 11.82 -1.56
C GLY A 163 -9.52 12.20 -2.55
N PRO A 164 -9.44 11.69 -3.78
CA PRO A 164 -10.31 12.09 -4.89
C PRO A 164 -11.69 11.41 -4.88
N ALA A 165 -11.88 10.35 -4.08
CA ALA A 165 -13.13 9.59 -4.07
C ALA A 165 -14.30 10.43 -3.50
N PRO A 166 -15.51 10.32 -4.08
CA PRO A 166 -16.70 10.90 -3.50
C PRO A 166 -17.04 10.18 -2.18
N ARG A 167 -17.24 10.96 -1.12
CA ARG A 167 -17.61 10.52 0.22
C ARG A 167 -18.47 11.59 0.88
N THR A 168 -19.46 11.16 1.64
CA THR A 168 -20.37 12.00 2.41
C THR A 168 -20.10 11.81 3.89
N HIS A 169 -19.94 12.90 4.64
CA HIS A 169 -19.87 12.87 6.11
C HIS A 169 -21.24 12.49 6.66
N VAL A 170 -21.30 11.56 7.62
CA VAL A 170 -22.56 11.05 8.17
C VAL A 170 -22.74 11.48 9.62
N HIS A 171 -21.79 11.13 10.51
CA HIS A 171 -21.87 11.40 11.94
C HIS A 171 -20.48 11.30 12.57
N GLY A 172 -20.10 12.21 13.48
CA GLY A 172 -18.82 12.11 14.20
C GLY A 172 -17.62 11.90 13.26
N ARG A 173 -16.94 10.75 13.39
CA ARG A 173 -15.79 10.32 12.56
C ARG A 173 -16.19 9.48 11.34
N VAL A 174 -17.48 9.26 11.13
CA VAL A 174 -18.04 8.31 10.17
C VAL A 174 -18.39 9.00 8.85
N TRP A 175 -17.94 8.38 7.76
CA TRP A 175 -18.20 8.77 6.38
C TRP A 175 -18.84 7.59 5.64
N THR A 176 -19.46 7.85 4.50
CA THR A 176 -19.73 6.77 3.53
C THR A 176 -18.43 6.27 2.93
N ALA A 177 -18.34 4.96 2.69
CA ALA A 177 -17.30 4.41 1.81
C ALA A 177 -17.53 4.92 0.37
N ASN A 178 -16.53 4.73 -0.51
CA ASN A 178 -16.55 5.25 -1.89
C ASN A 178 -17.92 5.11 -2.58
N GLU A 179 -18.53 6.26 -2.91
CA GLU A 179 -19.88 6.37 -3.48
C GLU A 179 -19.90 6.29 -5.02
N GLY A 180 -18.76 5.99 -5.66
CA GLY A 180 -18.70 5.82 -7.10
C GLY A 180 -19.56 4.63 -7.60
N PRO A 181 -19.90 4.61 -8.91
CA PRO A 181 -20.85 3.68 -9.52
C PRO A 181 -20.71 2.23 -9.04
N LEU A 182 -21.80 1.62 -8.55
CA LEU A 182 -21.75 0.32 -7.88
C LEU A 182 -21.36 -0.84 -8.80
N GLU A 183 -21.60 -0.72 -10.11
CA GLU A 183 -21.26 -1.69 -11.13
C GLU A 183 -19.75 -1.77 -11.42
N GLN A 184 -18.96 -0.81 -10.93
CA GLN A 184 -17.52 -0.77 -11.16
C GLN A 184 -16.72 -1.45 -10.05
N PHE A 185 -15.63 -2.10 -10.42
CA PHE A 185 -14.65 -2.61 -9.47
C PHE A 185 -13.80 -1.46 -8.92
N VAL A 186 -13.54 -1.47 -7.62
CA VAL A 186 -12.51 -0.60 -7.01
C VAL A 186 -11.28 -1.46 -6.76
N TYR A 187 -10.17 -1.12 -7.43
CA TYR A 187 -8.90 -1.83 -7.33
C TYR A 187 -8.36 -1.95 -5.91
N PHE A 188 -7.55 -2.98 -5.69
CA PHE A 188 -6.86 -3.17 -4.41
C PHE A 188 -5.88 -2.05 -4.12
N HIS A 189 -5.97 -1.49 -2.91
CA HIS A 189 -5.09 -0.42 -2.45
C HIS A 189 -4.99 -0.42 -0.93
N HIS A 190 -3.90 0.16 -0.42
CA HIS A 190 -3.89 0.69 0.93
C HIS A 190 -4.65 2.03 0.95
N GLU A 191 -5.45 2.28 1.98
CA GLU A 191 -6.18 3.55 2.11
C GLU A 191 -5.19 4.71 2.19
N MET A 192 -5.38 5.72 1.33
CA MET A 192 -4.51 6.90 1.21
C MET A 192 -3.03 6.58 0.92
N VAL A 193 -2.72 5.46 0.24
CA VAL A 193 -1.35 4.98 -0.05
C VAL A 193 -0.38 6.01 -0.65
N LEU A 194 -0.90 7.00 -1.40
CA LEU A 194 -0.09 8.03 -2.05
C LEU A 194 0.20 9.26 -1.17
N MET A 195 -0.52 9.39 -0.05
CA MET A 195 -0.44 10.55 0.85
C MET A 195 0.73 10.42 1.83
N LYS A 196 1.24 11.57 2.30
CA LYS A 196 2.32 11.62 3.29
C LYS A 196 1.85 11.07 4.65
N GLU A 197 0.65 11.46 5.05
CA GLU A 197 -0.05 10.91 6.22
C GLU A 197 -1.18 10.01 5.73
N PHE A 198 -1.24 8.79 6.25
CA PHE A 198 -2.21 7.77 5.91
C PHE A 198 -2.65 7.06 7.19
N PRO A 199 -3.85 6.46 7.22
CA PRO A 199 -4.33 5.77 8.40
C PRO A 199 -3.50 4.52 8.68
N GLY A 200 -3.29 4.21 9.96
CA GLY A 200 -2.86 2.89 10.41
C GLY A 200 -4.01 1.87 10.40
N LYS A 201 -5.27 2.33 10.50
CA LYS A 201 -6.46 1.48 10.54
C LYS A 201 -7.59 2.00 9.65
N VAL A 202 -8.27 1.08 8.98
CA VAL A 202 -9.54 1.35 8.27
C VAL A 202 -10.61 0.49 8.92
N ILE A 203 -11.71 1.11 9.34
CA ILE A 203 -12.82 0.42 9.99
C ILE A 203 -14.05 0.58 9.11
N LEU A 204 -14.60 -0.53 8.65
CA LEU A 204 -15.77 -0.59 7.77
C LEU A 204 -16.96 -1.17 8.51
N PHE A 205 -18.13 -0.57 8.35
CA PHE A 205 -19.37 -1.02 8.96
C PHE A 205 -20.45 -1.25 7.90
N CYS A 206 -21.09 -2.42 7.96
CA CYS A 206 -22.20 -2.77 7.10
C CYS A 206 -23.54 -2.36 7.73
N GLU A 207 -24.05 -1.23 7.29
CA GLU A 207 -25.36 -0.74 7.71
C GLU A 207 -26.49 -1.33 6.85
N VAL A 208 -26.26 -1.43 5.54
CA VAL A 208 -27.17 -2.09 4.58
C VAL A 208 -26.37 -3.03 3.69
N PRO A 209 -26.49 -4.36 3.87
CA PRO A 209 -25.79 -5.32 3.02
C PRO A 209 -26.36 -5.29 1.60
N PRO A 210 -25.51 -5.48 0.58
CA PRO A 210 -25.98 -5.62 -0.79
C PRO A 210 -26.77 -6.92 -0.98
N PRO A 211 -27.78 -6.94 -1.87
CA PRO A 211 -28.47 -8.19 -2.24
C PRO A 211 -27.56 -9.12 -3.05
N GLU A 212 -26.62 -8.56 -3.82
CA GLU A 212 -25.65 -9.30 -4.63
C GLU A 212 -24.34 -8.50 -4.80
N GLY A 213 -23.22 -9.22 -4.79
CA GLY A 213 -21.87 -8.67 -4.90
C GLY A 213 -21.52 -7.72 -3.75
N GLY A 214 -20.72 -6.69 -4.04
CA GLY A 214 -20.41 -5.60 -3.11
C GLY A 214 -19.57 -5.99 -1.90
N GLU A 215 -18.99 -7.19 -1.90
CA GLU A 215 -17.97 -7.60 -0.95
C GLU A 215 -16.81 -6.60 -0.95
N THR A 216 -16.15 -6.52 0.20
CA THR A 216 -14.88 -5.79 0.35
C THR A 216 -13.78 -6.84 0.43
N PRO A 217 -13.25 -7.30 -0.72
CA PRO A 217 -12.11 -8.20 -0.70
C PRO A 217 -10.90 -7.44 -0.15
N PHE A 218 -10.06 -8.15 0.58
CA PHE A 218 -8.81 -7.63 1.11
C PHE A 218 -7.72 -8.70 1.05
N VAL A 219 -6.46 -8.29 1.05
CA VAL A 219 -5.32 -9.20 0.88
C VAL A 219 -4.19 -8.80 1.84
N PRO A 220 -3.49 -9.75 2.47
CA PRO A 220 -2.30 -9.44 3.25
C PRO A 220 -1.18 -8.93 2.32
N SER A 221 -0.83 -7.66 2.51
CA SER A 221 0.13 -6.93 1.68
C SER A 221 1.51 -7.59 1.63
N PHE A 222 1.94 -8.20 2.73
CA PHE A 222 3.21 -8.92 2.80
C PHE A 222 3.20 -10.18 1.93
N ARG A 223 2.06 -10.87 1.76
CA ARG A 223 1.98 -12.06 0.90
C ARG A 223 2.17 -11.69 -0.56
N VAL A 224 1.53 -10.59 -0.96
CA VAL A 224 1.71 -10.03 -2.31
C VAL A 224 3.18 -9.67 -2.54
N ALA A 225 3.79 -8.93 -1.60
CA ALA A 225 5.19 -8.56 -1.71
C ALA A 225 6.12 -9.78 -1.78
N GLU A 226 5.92 -10.79 -0.94
CA GLU A 226 6.73 -12.01 -0.93
C GLU A 226 6.63 -12.78 -2.24
N ARG A 227 5.41 -12.99 -2.75
CA ARG A 227 5.20 -13.70 -4.02
C ARG A 227 5.75 -12.94 -5.22
N VAL A 228 5.52 -11.63 -5.29
CA VAL A 228 6.07 -10.81 -6.39
C VAL A 228 7.60 -10.77 -6.30
N MET A 229 8.19 -10.71 -5.11
CA MET A 229 9.65 -10.77 -4.94
C MET A 229 10.25 -12.15 -5.25
N GLU A 230 9.48 -13.23 -5.08
CA GLU A 230 9.88 -14.57 -5.49
C GLU A 230 9.87 -14.71 -7.02
N GLU A 231 8.83 -14.19 -7.68
CA GLU A 231 8.68 -14.27 -9.15
C GLU A 231 9.52 -13.22 -9.91
N PHE A 232 9.72 -12.02 -9.35
CA PHE A 232 10.36 -10.87 -10.00
C PHE A 232 11.34 -10.09 -9.09
N PRO A 233 12.35 -10.74 -8.48
CA PRO A 233 13.24 -10.11 -7.51
C PRO A 233 13.97 -8.88 -8.05
N GLU A 234 14.55 -8.98 -9.25
CA GLU A 234 15.33 -7.90 -9.86
C GLU A 234 14.47 -6.68 -10.18
N MET A 235 13.26 -6.90 -10.72
CA MET A 235 12.34 -5.82 -11.06
C MET A 235 11.83 -5.09 -9.80
N VAL A 236 11.54 -5.81 -8.72
CA VAL A 236 11.12 -5.19 -7.47
C VAL A 236 12.22 -4.29 -6.90
N GLU A 237 13.45 -4.78 -6.81
CA GLU A 237 14.57 -3.97 -6.31
C GLU A 237 14.88 -2.78 -7.23
N GLU A 238 14.80 -2.97 -8.55
CA GLU A 238 14.98 -1.89 -9.53
C GLU A 238 13.91 -0.80 -9.37
N LEU A 239 12.63 -1.17 -9.28
CA LEU A 239 11.53 -0.21 -9.14
C LEU A 239 11.57 0.50 -7.77
N ASP A 240 11.97 -0.18 -6.69
CA ASP A 240 12.18 0.46 -5.39
C ASP A 240 13.38 1.42 -5.40
N ALA A 241 14.47 1.06 -6.08
CA ALA A 241 15.66 1.90 -6.17
C ALA A 241 15.45 3.13 -7.07
N LYS A 242 14.80 2.94 -8.24
CA LYS A 242 14.46 4.03 -9.17
C LYS A 242 13.36 4.93 -8.61
N GLY A 243 12.41 4.33 -7.89
CA GLY A 243 11.19 4.97 -7.45
C GLY A 243 10.14 5.08 -8.56
N LEU A 244 8.91 5.31 -8.11
CA LEU A 244 7.72 5.45 -8.94
C LEU A 244 7.24 6.91 -8.96
N ARG A 245 6.67 7.29 -10.09
CA ARG A 245 5.92 8.52 -10.32
C ARG A 245 4.46 8.18 -10.57
N TYR A 246 3.58 8.82 -9.82
CA TYR A 246 2.14 8.71 -10.03
C TYR A 246 1.60 10.03 -10.58
N THR A 247 0.69 9.93 -11.53
CA THR A 247 -0.07 11.07 -12.04
C THR A 247 -1.57 10.80 -11.97
N LEU A 248 -2.34 11.84 -11.69
CA LEU A 248 -3.80 11.81 -11.70
C LEU A 248 -4.31 13.13 -12.26
N THR A 249 -5.13 13.04 -13.31
CA THR A 249 -5.85 14.18 -13.85
C THR A 249 -7.10 14.42 -13.02
N VAL A 250 -7.15 15.56 -12.34
CA VAL A 250 -8.28 16.04 -11.54
C VAL A 250 -9.08 17.03 -12.38
N LEU A 251 -10.38 16.79 -12.50
CA LEU A 251 -11.26 17.52 -13.41
C LEU A 251 -11.35 19.02 -13.09
N SER A 252 -11.71 19.81 -14.09
CA SER A 252 -11.97 21.25 -13.91
C SER A 252 -13.22 21.54 -13.07
N LYS A 253 -14.19 20.61 -13.07
CA LYS A 253 -15.46 20.67 -12.34
C LYS A 253 -15.85 19.29 -11.82
N ASN A 254 -16.76 19.25 -10.85
CA ASN A 254 -17.31 17.99 -10.35
C ASN A 254 -18.11 17.23 -11.42
N ASP A 255 -17.96 15.90 -11.44
CA ASP A 255 -18.72 14.96 -12.26
C ASP A 255 -19.14 13.75 -11.43
N THR A 256 -20.42 13.68 -11.06
CA THR A 256 -20.96 12.58 -10.24
C THR A 256 -21.02 11.23 -10.96
N LYS A 257 -20.72 11.17 -12.26
CA LYS A 257 -20.70 9.91 -13.03
C LYS A 257 -19.34 9.22 -13.01
N SER A 258 -18.30 9.87 -12.47
CA SER A 258 -16.94 9.36 -12.43
C SER A 258 -16.54 8.88 -11.04
N MET A 259 -15.84 7.74 -10.97
CA MET A 259 -15.19 7.24 -9.74
C MET A 259 -14.19 8.24 -9.13
N ARG A 260 -13.70 9.19 -9.93
CA ARG A 260 -12.77 10.26 -9.55
C ARG A 260 -13.31 11.62 -9.96
N GLY A 261 -14.62 11.78 -9.81
CA GLY A 261 -15.37 12.94 -10.26
C GLY A 261 -15.17 14.24 -9.49
N ARG A 262 -14.31 14.30 -8.48
CA ARG A 262 -14.10 15.53 -7.71
C ARG A 262 -13.26 16.51 -8.53
N GLY A 263 -13.78 17.71 -8.78
CA GLY A 263 -13.05 18.80 -9.41
C GLY A 263 -11.97 19.36 -8.50
N TRP A 264 -10.96 20.04 -9.07
CA TRP A 264 -9.81 20.49 -8.31
C TRP A 264 -10.16 21.51 -7.22
N GLU A 265 -11.17 22.36 -7.44
CA GLU A 265 -11.58 23.35 -6.43
C GLU A 265 -12.03 22.66 -5.13
N ASP A 266 -12.77 21.56 -5.26
CA ASP A 266 -13.25 20.77 -4.13
C ASP A 266 -12.16 19.83 -3.59
N ALA A 267 -11.30 19.31 -4.46
CA ALA A 267 -10.17 18.47 -4.05
C ALA A 267 -9.17 19.24 -3.18
N PHE A 268 -8.89 20.51 -3.55
CA PHE A 268 -7.96 21.37 -2.84
C PHE A 268 -8.65 22.38 -1.90
N GLY A 269 -9.99 22.45 -1.92
CA GLY A 269 -10.80 23.33 -1.07
C GLY A 269 -10.60 24.83 -1.34
N THR A 270 -10.31 25.23 -2.58
CA THR A 270 -10.00 26.62 -2.96
C THR A 270 -10.31 26.88 -4.43
N LYS A 271 -10.61 28.13 -4.78
CA LYS A 271 -10.78 28.59 -6.18
C LYS A 271 -9.55 29.31 -6.73
N ASP A 272 -8.51 29.48 -5.91
CA ASP A 272 -7.25 30.09 -6.31
C ASP A 272 -6.22 29.02 -6.64
N LYS A 273 -5.66 29.09 -7.86
CA LYS A 273 -4.64 28.17 -8.35
C LYS A 273 -3.36 28.21 -7.52
N ALA A 274 -2.92 29.40 -7.11
CA ALA A 274 -1.70 29.55 -6.33
C ALA A 274 -1.83 28.92 -4.93
N GLU A 275 -2.99 29.09 -4.31
CA GLU A 275 -3.33 28.44 -3.05
C GLU A 275 -3.48 26.92 -3.21
N ALA A 276 -4.06 26.43 -4.32
CA ALA A 276 -4.12 25.00 -4.61
C ALA A 276 -2.73 24.37 -4.72
N GLU A 277 -1.81 25.01 -5.45
CA GLU A 277 -0.42 24.57 -5.55
C GLU A 277 0.30 24.56 -4.21
N LYS A 278 0.06 25.56 -3.35
CA LYS A 278 0.63 25.61 -2.00
C LYS A 278 0.14 24.43 -1.14
N ARG A 279 -1.17 24.14 -1.20
CA ARG A 279 -1.77 23.00 -0.46
C ARG A 279 -1.28 21.67 -1.00
N ALA A 280 -1.19 21.54 -2.32
CA ALA A 280 -0.62 20.39 -3.01
C ALA A 280 0.82 20.12 -2.55
N ARG A 281 1.69 21.15 -2.56
CA ARG A 281 3.07 21.01 -2.06
C ARG A 281 3.14 20.58 -0.60
N ALA A 282 2.24 21.09 0.26
CA ALA A 282 2.15 20.67 1.66
C ALA A 282 1.79 19.18 1.82
N LEU A 283 1.06 18.62 0.86
CA LEU A 283 0.72 17.20 0.78
C LEU A 283 1.78 16.36 0.04
N GLY A 284 2.86 16.97 -0.45
CA GLY A 284 3.94 16.29 -1.17
C GLY A 284 3.55 15.90 -2.60
N MET A 285 2.81 16.77 -3.29
CA MET A 285 2.40 16.65 -4.69
C MET A 285 2.63 17.96 -5.44
N ASP A 286 3.00 17.86 -6.71
CA ASP A 286 3.08 18.98 -7.63
C ASP A 286 1.85 19.04 -8.53
N LEU A 287 1.55 20.22 -9.08
CA LEU A 287 0.43 20.45 -9.99
C LEU A 287 0.92 20.93 -11.36
N GLU A 288 0.33 20.38 -12.41
CA GLU A 288 0.48 20.83 -13.79
C GLU A 288 -0.91 21.21 -14.33
N TRP A 289 -1.13 22.49 -14.59
CA TRP A 289 -2.41 22.98 -15.11
C TRP A 289 -2.55 22.66 -16.60
N LEU A 290 -3.68 22.08 -16.99
CA LEU A 290 -3.95 21.67 -18.37
C LEU A 290 -4.79 22.72 -19.13
N PRO A 291 -4.72 22.75 -20.48
CA PRO A 291 -5.42 23.75 -21.29
C PRO A 291 -6.95 23.77 -21.14
N ASP A 292 -7.54 22.63 -20.78
CA ASP A 292 -8.98 22.46 -20.56
C ASP A 292 -9.44 22.92 -19.15
N GLY A 293 -8.51 23.46 -18.35
CA GLY A 293 -8.75 23.92 -16.99
C GLY A 293 -8.74 22.82 -15.93
N SER A 294 -8.48 21.56 -16.31
CA SER A 294 -8.17 20.49 -15.36
C SER A 294 -6.74 20.63 -14.83
N VAL A 295 -6.37 19.79 -13.86
CA VAL A 295 -5.01 19.80 -13.29
C VAL A 295 -4.51 18.38 -13.15
N LYS A 296 -3.27 18.14 -13.58
CA LYS A 296 -2.56 16.90 -13.35
C LYS A 296 -1.77 17.01 -12.05
N THR A 297 -2.09 16.17 -11.08
CA THR A 297 -1.28 16.02 -9.86
C THR A 297 -0.13 15.06 -10.15
N ILE A 298 1.06 15.37 -9.65
CA ILE A 298 2.27 14.57 -9.82
C ILE A 298 2.81 14.22 -8.43
N LEU A 299 2.98 12.93 -8.16
CA LEU A 299 3.53 12.44 -6.89
C LEU A 299 4.77 11.59 -7.15
N VAL A 300 5.92 12.05 -6.66
CA VAL A 300 7.21 11.42 -6.91
C VAL A 300 8.24 11.84 -5.84
N PRO A 301 9.20 10.97 -5.45
CA PRO A 301 9.21 9.52 -5.67
C PRO A 301 8.28 8.78 -4.66
N ARG A 302 7.84 7.59 -5.06
CA ARG A 302 7.16 6.61 -4.19
C ARG A 302 7.83 5.23 -4.38
N GLY A 303 7.91 4.43 -3.32
CA GLY A 303 8.40 3.05 -3.43
C GLY A 303 7.33 2.12 -4.01
N LEU A 304 7.77 0.98 -4.53
CA LEU A 304 6.90 -0.14 -4.83
C LEU A 304 6.59 -0.91 -3.53
N THR A 305 7.59 -1.13 -2.68
CA THR A 305 7.42 -1.79 -1.38
C THR A 305 7.76 -0.88 -0.21
N ARG A 306 7.28 -1.25 0.98
CA ARG A 306 7.61 -0.53 2.22
C ARG A 306 7.75 -1.46 3.41
N VAL A 307 8.76 -1.23 4.24
CA VAL A 307 8.92 -1.93 5.52
C VAL A 307 8.29 -1.13 6.64
N PHE A 308 7.47 -1.80 7.45
CA PHE A 308 6.96 -1.26 8.71
C PHE A 308 7.54 -2.07 9.88
N PRO A 309 8.43 -1.49 10.71
CA PRO A 309 9.05 -2.22 11.83
C PRO A 309 8.04 -2.86 12.79
N SER A 310 6.90 -2.19 13.01
CA SER A 310 5.78 -2.67 13.84
C SER A 310 5.02 -3.86 13.23
N ARG A 311 5.34 -4.27 12.00
CA ARG A 311 4.76 -5.42 11.29
C ARG A 311 5.82 -6.46 10.99
N ARG A 312 6.55 -6.83 12.04
CA ARG A 312 7.63 -7.83 12.02
C ARG A 312 8.79 -7.48 11.08
N GLY A 313 8.86 -6.25 10.57
CA GLY A 313 9.88 -5.82 9.61
C GLY A 313 9.70 -6.39 8.19
N ARG A 314 8.50 -6.89 7.86
CA ARG A 314 8.19 -7.40 6.51
C ARG A 314 8.05 -6.25 5.52
N ARG A 315 8.35 -6.52 4.25
CA ARG A 315 8.00 -5.64 3.13
C ARG A 315 6.52 -5.82 2.81
N MET A 316 5.84 -4.70 2.63
CA MET A 316 4.45 -4.60 2.23
C MET A 316 4.40 -4.11 0.78
N TRP A 317 3.45 -4.63 0.00
CA TRP A 317 3.09 -4.14 -1.33
C TRP A 317 2.35 -2.79 -1.24
N PHE A 318 3.04 -1.78 -0.71
CA PHE A 318 2.48 -0.49 -0.32
C PHE A 318 2.51 0.51 -1.48
N ASN A 319 1.73 0.23 -2.52
CA ASN A 319 1.64 1.04 -3.73
C ASN A 319 0.24 0.95 -4.35
N THR A 320 0.04 1.56 -5.52
CA THR A 320 -1.20 1.41 -6.31
C THR A 320 -0.90 1.25 -7.80
N VAL A 321 0.19 0.56 -8.13
CA VAL A 321 0.64 0.40 -9.52
C VAL A 321 -0.43 -0.28 -10.37
N VAL A 322 -1.04 -1.36 -9.87
CA VAL A 322 -2.11 -2.10 -10.58
C VAL A 322 -3.31 -1.20 -10.89
N GLY A 323 -3.76 -0.40 -9.92
CA GLY A 323 -4.93 0.49 -10.09
C GLY A 323 -4.65 1.78 -10.87
N MET A 324 -3.41 2.05 -11.26
CA MET A 324 -3.01 3.28 -11.96
C MET A 324 -2.07 3.01 -13.14
N HIS A 325 -1.91 1.77 -13.61
CA HIS A 325 -1.06 1.48 -14.76
C HIS A 325 -1.74 1.87 -16.08
N GLY A 326 -0.98 2.50 -16.99
CA GLY A 326 -1.36 2.68 -18.40
C GLY A 326 -2.57 3.58 -18.70
N GLY A 327 -3.14 4.32 -17.74
CA GLY A 327 -4.35 5.12 -17.94
C GLY A 327 -4.10 6.57 -18.38
N GLU A 328 -4.99 7.11 -19.22
CA GLU A 328 -4.98 8.54 -19.62
C GLU A 328 -5.26 9.48 -18.43
N LEU A 329 -6.20 9.09 -17.57
CA LEU A 329 -6.60 9.86 -16.39
C LEU A 329 -5.69 9.61 -15.18
N SER A 330 -4.99 8.48 -15.16
CA SER A 330 -3.99 8.19 -14.14
C SER A 330 -2.96 7.20 -14.62
N SER A 331 -1.71 7.49 -14.30
CA SER A 331 -0.58 6.68 -14.71
C SER A 331 0.40 6.46 -13.56
N ALA A 332 1.02 5.29 -13.54
CA ALA A 332 2.15 4.91 -12.71
C ALA A 332 3.32 4.55 -13.64
N THR A 333 4.43 5.27 -13.50
CA THR A 333 5.67 5.07 -14.26
C THR A 333 6.86 5.06 -13.30
N THR A 334 8.06 4.77 -13.80
CA THR A 334 9.28 5.11 -13.06
C THR A 334 9.49 6.64 -13.04
N VAL A 335 10.35 7.12 -12.13
CA VAL A 335 10.62 8.58 -11.99
C VAL A 335 11.13 9.22 -13.28
N ASP A 336 11.96 8.50 -14.03
CA ASP A 336 12.52 8.91 -15.33
C ASP A 336 11.53 8.78 -16.50
N GLY A 337 10.30 8.35 -16.24
CA GLY A 337 9.23 8.23 -17.24
C GLY A 337 9.22 6.91 -17.99
N GLY A 338 10.04 5.93 -17.59
CA GLY A 338 10.00 4.56 -18.09
C GLY A 338 8.66 3.88 -17.75
N GLU A 339 8.15 3.11 -18.71
CA GLU A 339 6.94 2.32 -18.52
C GLU A 339 7.22 1.09 -17.65
N ILE A 340 6.27 0.76 -16.79
CA ILE A 340 6.29 -0.48 -16.02
C ILE A 340 5.72 -1.57 -16.94
N PRO A 341 6.38 -2.73 -17.13
CA PRO A 341 5.91 -3.74 -18.06
C PRO A 341 4.49 -4.22 -17.75
N GLU A 342 3.60 -4.23 -18.75
CA GLU A 342 2.20 -4.65 -18.58
C GLU A 342 2.09 -6.09 -18.06
N SER A 343 2.93 -6.99 -18.55
CA SER A 343 2.96 -8.39 -18.08
C SER A 343 3.29 -8.52 -16.59
N PHE A 344 4.15 -7.65 -16.06
CA PHE A 344 4.45 -7.61 -14.64
C PHE A 344 3.25 -7.11 -13.83
N VAL A 345 2.60 -6.04 -14.29
CA VAL A 345 1.41 -5.47 -13.61
C VAL A 345 0.26 -6.47 -13.61
N GLN A 346 -0.01 -7.11 -14.74
CA GLN A 346 -1.03 -8.16 -14.86
C GLN A 346 -0.75 -9.30 -13.89
N ARG A 347 0.51 -9.76 -13.81
CA ARG A 347 0.85 -10.83 -12.87
C ARG A 347 0.70 -10.40 -11.41
N CYS A 348 1.02 -9.14 -11.08
CA CYS A 348 0.75 -8.60 -9.74
C CYS A 348 -0.75 -8.59 -9.41
N GLU A 349 -1.61 -8.24 -10.37
CA GLU A 349 -3.07 -8.28 -10.20
C GLU A 349 -3.57 -9.71 -9.94
N GLU A 350 -3.07 -10.69 -10.69
CA GLU A 350 -3.39 -12.11 -10.48
C GLU A 350 -2.97 -12.58 -9.08
N ILE A 351 -1.74 -12.27 -8.65
CA ILE A 351 -1.26 -12.61 -7.30
C ILE A 351 -2.16 -11.98 -6.22
N ILE A 352 -2.54 -10.71 -6.40
CA ILE A 352 -3.45 -10.02 -5.47
C ILE A 352 -4.79 -10.76 -5.37
N GLU A 353 -5.38 -11.16 -6.50
CA GLU A 353 -6.65 -11.88 -6.54
C GLU A 353 -6.56 -13.28 -5.94
N GLU A 354 -5.52 -14.05 -6.27
CA GLU A 354 -5.25 -15.39 -5.72
C GLU A 354 -5.11 -15.36 -4.18
N GLU A 355 -4.40 -14.35 -3.66
CA GLU A 355 -4.18 -14.17 -2.23
C GLU A 355 -5.39 -13.53 -1.51
N SER A 356 -6.31 -12.90 -2.25
CA SER A 356 -7.43 -12.16 -1.67
C SER A 356 -8.37 -13.01 -0.83
N ILE A 357 -8.91 -12.38 0.21
CA ILE A 357 -9.87 -12.89 1.17
C ILE A 357 -11.13 -12.06 1.01
N GLN A 358 -12.29 -12.71 0.94
CA GLN A 358 -13.57 -12.01 0.87
C GLN A 358 -14.67 -12.83 1.51
N PHE A 359 -15.67 -12.13 2.03
CA PHE A 359 -16.86 -12.72 2.61
C PHE A 359 -18.07 -11.86 2.29
N ARG A 360 -19.26 -12.44 2.35
CA ARG A 360 -20.51 -11.68 2.23
C ARG A 360 -20.77 -10.85 3.48
N TRP A 361 -21.02 -9.56 3.26
CA TRP A 361 -21.42 -8.63 4.30
C TRP A 361 -22.75 -9.04 4.94
N ARG A 362 -22.84 -8.90 6.26
CA ARG A 362 -24.09 -8.95 7.03
C ARG A 362 -24.30 -7.61 7.70
N ARG A 363 -25.57 -7.24 7.89
CA ARG A 363 -25.90 -6.04 8.68
C ARG A 363 -25.28 -6.18 10.07
N GLY A 364 -24.69 -5.11 10.58
CA GLY A 364 -24.04 -5.10 11.91
C GLY A 364 -22.56 -5.47 11.88
N ASP A 365 -22.05 -6.05 10.78
CA ASP A 365 -20.63 -6.41 10.70
C ASP A 365 -19.73 -5.16 10.77
N ILE A 366 -18.67 -5.25 11.57
CA ILE A 366 -17.58 -4.28 11.61
C ILE A 366 -16.26 -4.99 11.23
N LEU A 367 -15.67 -4.59 10.11
CA LEU A 367 -14.36 -5.07 9.67
C LEU A 367 -13.29 -4.03 10.02
N ILE A 368 -12.32 -4.42 10.83
CA ILE A 368 -11.15 -3.61 11.17
C ILE A 368 -9.98 -4.14 10.36
N LEU A 369 -9.41 -3.30 9.50
CA LEU A 369 -8.23 -3.58 8.69
C LEU A 369 -7.02 -2.85 9.25
N ASP A 370 -5.92 -3.57 9.41
CA ASP A 370 -4.60 -2.98 9.57
C ASP A 370 -4.14 -2.44 8.22
N ASN A 371 -4.31 -1.14 8.02
CA ASN A 371 -4.02 -0.50 6.73
C ASN A 371 -2.52 -0.50 6.41
N LEU A 372 -1.65 -0.83 7.37
CA LEU A 372 -0.23 -1.03 7.08
C LEU A 372 0.06 -2.40 6.48
N ALA A 373 -0.81 -3.39 6.71
CA ALA A 373 -0.60 -4.78 6.34
C ALA A 373 -1.64 -5.34 5.36
N THR A 374 -2.65 -4.56 4.98
CA THR A 374 -3.73 -5.01 4.09
C THR A 374 -3.99 -4.05 2.94
N LEU A 375 -4.15 -4.60 1.73
CA LEU A 375 -4.83 -3.90 0.65
C LEU A 375 -6.30 -4.30 0.69
N HIS A 376 -7.19 -3.41 0.28
CA HIS A 376 -8.62 -3.69 0.14
C HIS A 376 -9.18 -3.12 -1.15
N ALA A 377 -10.30 -3.69 -1.60
CA ALA A 377 -10.97 -3.40 -2.85
C ALA A 377 -12.50 -3.39 -2.65
N ARG A 378 -13.25 -3.19 -3.73
CA ARG A 378 -14.72 -3.33 -3.74
C ARG A 378 -15.16 -4.09 -4.98
N ARG A 379 -15.87 -5.21 -4.80
CA ARG A 379 -16.54 -5.91 -5.90
C ARG A 379 -17.71 -5.07 -6.46
N PRO A 380 -18.05 -5.21 -7.76
CA PRO A 380 -19.30 -4.71 -8.29
C PRO A 380 -20.50 -5.18 -7.46
N SER A 381 -21.57 -4.38 -7.43
CA SER A 381 -22.71 -4.62 -6.55
C SER A 381 -24.03 -4.10 -7.12
N LEU A 382 -25.13 -4.72 -6.68
CA LEU A 382 -26.47 -4.18 -6.88
C LEU A 382 -26.89 -3.30 -5.68
N PRO A 383 -27.65 -2.21 -5.90
CA PRO A 383 -28.29 -1.47 -4.82
C PRO A 383 -29.46 -2.27 -4.21
N PRO A 384 -29.85 -2.01 -2.96
CA PRO A 384 -29.23 -1.06 -2.03
C PRO A 384 -27.94 -1.62 -1.41
N ARG A 385 -26.95 -0.75 -1.15
CA ARG A 385 -25.72 -1.07 -0.43
C ARG A 385 -25.27 0.15 0.35
N ARG A 386 -25.02 0.01 1.65
CA ARG A 386 -24.49 1.10 2.49
C ARG A 386 -23.43 0.56 3.44
N ILE A 387 -22.18 0.87 3.12
CA ILE A 387 -21.01 0.61 3.95
C ILE A 387 -20.47 1.96 4.43
N LEU A 388 -20.30 2.10 5.73
CA LEU A 388 -19.71 3.26 6.37
C LEU A 388 -18.25 3.00 6.71
N VAL A 389 -17.46 4.05 6.83
CA VAL A 389 -16.03 3.98 7.09
C VAL A 389 -15.58 5.01 8.13
N ALA A 390 -14.63 4.60 8.97
CA ALA A 390 -13.81 5.48 9.78
C ALA A 390 -12.33 5.14 9.58
N THR A 391 -11.47 6.16 9.56
CA THR A 391 -10.02 6.03 9.39
C THR A 391 -9.31 6.50 10.66
N CYS A 392 -8.37 5.70 11.17
CA CYS A 392 -7.64 6.03 12.40
C CYS A 392 -6.12 5.97 12.18
N LYS A 393 -5.38 6.73 12.99
CA LYS A 393 -3.91 6.76 12.99
C LYS A 393 -3.28 5.43 13.38
#